data_AF-A0A2E3BZI5-F1
#
_entry.id   AF-A0A2E3BZI5-F1
#
_cell.length_a   1.000
_cell.length_b   1.000
_cell.length_c   1.000
_cell.angle_alpha   90.00
_cell.angle_beta   90.00
_cell.angle_gamma   90.00
#
_symmetry.space_group_name_H-M   'P 1'
#
loop_
_entity.id
_entity.type
_entity.pdbx_description
1 polymer ?
#
loop_
_entity_poly.entity_id
_entity_poly.type
_entity_poly.pdbx_seq_one_letter_code
_entity_poly.pdbx_strand_id
1 'polypeptide(L)'
;MKCRIQIYLIKNLIIRFIKNLINLKFLKKKKTFNQICYPKEFKLQPQQRFLGEYLNPKTPYKGLLVFHRIGAGKTCTAVRIAEAWKGDHNIIVVVPASLRGNFKSELRSLCAGSSYLKDNERKKLEELHPSTSEYKKIIKESDNRIDKYYKIYSYNKFVELVENNKMNLSKSILIIDEIQNMVSEGGHYYNTLYNAIYSAPRTLRVVALTATPMFDKPIEIALTMNLLKIPFQFPTGSAFQKMFIDVEKKRLKN
;
A
#
# COMPACT_ATOMS: atom_id res chain seq x y z
N MET A 1 22.29 6.90 -32.45
CA MET A 1 20.94 7.49 -32.69
C MET A 1 19.78 6.72 -32.03
N LYS A 2 19.98 6.03 -30.89
CA LYS A 2 18.93 5.19 -30.22
C LYS A 2 18.53 5.60 -28.78
N CYS A 3 19.06 6.71 -28.24
CA CYS A 3 18.83 7.08 -26.82
C CYS A 3 17.66 8.06 -26.58
N ARG A 4 17.14 8.75 -27.61
CA ARG A 4 16.04 9.71 -27.45
C ARG A 4 14.66 9.07 -27.32
N ILE A 5 14.45 7.85 -27.83
CA ILE A 5 13.12 7.23 -27.91
C ILE A 5 12.68 6.67 -26.54
N GLN A 6 13.60 6.15 -25.72
CA GLN A 6 13.26 5.47 -24.46
C GLN A 6 12.88 6.44 -23.33
N ILE A 7 13.52 7.61 -23.27
CA ILE A 7 13.17 8.70 -22.33
C ILE A 7 11.84 9.36 -22.75
N TYR A 8 11.60 9.52 -24.06
CA TYR A 8 10.32 10.03 -24.57
C TYR A 8 9.17 9.08 -24.27
N LEU A 9 9.39 7.75 -24.32
CA LEU A 9 8.39 6.76 -24.00
C LEU A 9 7.99 6.77 -22.52
N ILE A 10 8.93 6.90 -21.58
CA ILE A 10 8.61 6.95 -20.14
C ILE A 10 7.92 8.27 -19.77
N LYS A 11 8.41 9.42 -20.29
CA LYS A 11 7.72 10.71 -20.13
C LYS A 11 6.31 10.65 -20.72
N ASN A 12 6.13 10.11 -21.94
CA ASN A 12 4.81 10.00 -22.55
C ASN A 12 3.91 8.98 -21.87
N LEU A 13 4.43 7.88 -21.32
CA LEU A 13 3.61 6.90 -20.60
C LEU A 13 3.06 7.51 -19.31
N ILE A 14 3.90 8.20 -18.53
CA ILE A 14 3.49 8.90 -17.31
C ILE A 14 2.54 10.06 -17.65
N ILE A 15 2.84 10.87 -18.67
CA ILE A 15 1.97 11.97 -19.12
C ILE A 15 0.64 11.45 -19.65
N ARG A 16 0.61 10.33 -20.39
CA ARG A 16 -0.62 9.72 -20.93
C ARG A 16 -1.45 9.06 -19.83
N PHE A 17 -0.80 8.48 -18.81
CA PHE A 17 -1.46 7.96 -17.61
C PHE A 17 -2.07 9.10 -16.77
N ILE A 18 -1.34 10.21 -16.58
CA ILE A 18 -1.82 11.43 -15.92
C ILE A 18 -2.95 12.08 -16.72
N LYS A 19 -2.85 12.18 -18.05
CA LYS A 19 -3.91 12.71 -18.92
C LYS A 19 -5.20 11.88 -18.87
N ASN A 20 -5.09 10.56 -18.80
CA ASN A 20 -6.27 9.69 -18.63
C ASN A 20 -6.91 9.84 -17.24
N LEU A 21 -6.13 10.10 -16.19
CA LEU A 21 -6.65 10.41 -14.85
C LEU A 21 -7.33 11.80 -14.78
N ILE A 22 -6.86 12.78 -15.55
CA ILE A 22 -7.43 14.15 -15.60
C ILE A 22 -8.84 14.17 -16.20
N ASN A 23 -9.21 13.19 -17.03
CA ASN A 23 -10.56 13.09 -17.61
C ASN A 23 -11.63 12.53 -16.66
N LEU A 24 -11.27 12.14 -15.44
CA LEU A 24 -12.25 11.90 -14.38
C LEU A 24 -12.78 13.25 -13.88
N LYS A 25 -13.76 13.81 -14.58
CA LYS A 25 -14.55 14.95 -14.12
C LYS A 25 -15.30 14.56 -12.83
N PHE A 26 -14.66 14.71 -11.69
CA PHE A 26 -15.35 14.73 -10.42
C PHE A 26 -16.17 16.03 -10.36
N LEU A 27 -17.50 15.91 -10.43
CA LEU A 27 -18.43 17.01 -10.13
C LEU A 27 -18.24 17.43 -8.67
N LYS A 28 -17.27 18.32 -8.41
CA LYS A 28 -17.01 18.87 -7.08
C LYS A 28 -18.06 19.91 -6.75
N LYS A 29 -19.14 19.52 -6.06
CA LYS A 29 -19.82 20.45 -5.15
C LYS A 29 -18.79 20.85 -4.09
N LYS A 30 -18.46 22.15 -3.98
CA LYS A 30 -17.58 22.67 -2.92
C LYS A 30 -18.24 22.39 -1.57
N LYS A 31 -17.68 21.44 -0.81
CA LYS A 31 -18.08 21.19 0.58
C LYS A 31 -17.49 22.26 1.48
N THR A 32 -18.20 22.61 2.55
CA THR A 32 -17.68 23.54 3.57
C THR A 32 -16.63 22.85 4.44
N PHE A 33 -15.79 23.63 5.13
CA PHE A 33 -14.79 23.12 6.08
C PHE A 33 -15.41 22.16 7.11
N ASN A 34 -16.55 22.53 7.70
CA ASN A 34 -17.26 21.68 8.67
C ASN A 34 -17.75 20.36 8.06
N GLN A 35 -18.15 20.33 6.80
CA GLN A 35 -18.55 19.09 6.12
C GLN A 35 -17.37 18.20 5.75
N ILE A 36 -16.15 18.75 5.74
CA ILE A 36 -14.90 18.02 5.47
C ILE A 36 -14.32 17.49 6.78
N CYS A 37 -14.29 18.32 7.83
CA CYS A 37 -13.67 18.01 9.12
C CYS A 37 -14.61 17.30 10.11
N TYR A 38 -15.92 17.53 10.03
CA TYR A 38 -16.93 16.97 10.93
C TYR A 38 -18.11 16.36 10.15
N PRO A 39 -17.86 15.33 9.32
CA PRO A 39 -18.95 14.67 8.61
C PRO A 39 -19.90 13.97 9.62
N LYS A 40 -21.21 14.19 9.47
CA LYS A 40 -22.25 13.56 10.32
C LYS A 40 -22.24 12.03 10.25
N GLU A 41 -21.78 11.49 9.13
CA GLU A 41 -21.66 10.06 8.87
C GLU A 41 -20.31 9.77 8.23
N PHE A 42 -19.71 8.65 8.60
CA PHE A 42 -18.49 8.18 7.96
C PHE A 42 -18.75 7.94 6.47
N LYS A 43 -17.98 8.59 5.62
CA LYS A 43 -18.04 8.40 4.17
C LYS A 43 -16.63 8.23 3.63
N LEU A 44 -16.43 7.13 2.89
CA LEU A 44 -15.18 6.91 2.17
C LEU A 44 -14.90 8.08 1.23
N GLN A 45 -13.65 8.51 1.22
CA GLN A 45 -13.19 9.54 0.30
C GLN A 45 -13.18 8.98 -1.13
N PRO A 46 -13.38 9.83 -2.17
CA PRO A 46 -13.40 9.37 -3.55
C PRO A 46 -12.16 8.57 -3.95
N GLN A 47 -10.97 8.97 -3.47
CA GLN A 47 -9.73 8.25 -3.74
C GLN A 47 -9.72 6.84 -3.12
N GLN A 48 -10.24 6.69 -1.90
CA GLN A 48 -10.33 5.40 -1.20
C GLN A 48 -11.26 4.43 -1.93
N ARG A 49 -12.39 4.95 -2.45
CA ARG A 49 -13.33 4.16 -3.26
C ARG A 49 -12.72 3.77 -4.60
N PHE A 50 -12.15 4.74 -5.32
CA PHE A 50 -11.55 4.54 -6.63
C PHE A 50 -10.46 3.47 -6.60
N LEU A 51 -9.58 3.48 -5.61
CA LEU A 51 -8.46 2.52 -5.57
C LEU A 51 -8.93 1.08 -5.32
N GLY A 52 -10.00 0.88 -4.55
CA GLY A 52 -10.65 -0.43 -4.42
C GLY A 52 -11.32 -0.91 -5.71
N GLU A 53 -11.88 0.01 -6.51
CA GLU A 53 -12.42 -0.29 -7.84
C GLU A 53 -11.32 -0.44 -8.91
N TYR A 54 -10.16 0.17 -8.71
CA TYR A 54 -9.04 0.09 -9.65
C TYR A 54 -8.31 -1.25 -9.57
N LEU A 55 -7.91 -1.69 -8.37
CA LEU A 55 -7.19 -2.95 -8.17
C LEU A 55 -8.11 -3.99 -7.52
N ASN A 56 -8.81 -4.77 -8.35
CA ASN A 56 -9.74 -5.81 -7.91
C ASN A 56 -9.69 -7.04 -8.85
N PRO A 57 -10.33 -8.18 -8.51
CA PRO A 57 -10.29 -9.41 -9.32
C PRO A 57 -10.71 -9.25 -10.79
N LYS A 58 -11.52 -8.24 -11.11
CA LYS A 58 -12.04 -7.96 -12.46
C LYS A 58 -11.10 -7.09 -13.30
N THR A 59 -9.99 -6.59 -12.74
CA THR A 59 -9.04 -5.73 -13.47
C THR A 59 -7.70 -6.44 -13.71
N PRO A 60 -6.96 -6.11 -14.79
CA PRO A 60 -5.73 -6.80 -15.14
C PRO A 60 -4.50 -6.31 -14.36
N TYR A 61 -4.67 -5.31 -13.49
CA TYR A 61 -3.55 -4.66 -12.80
C TYR A 61 -2.94 -5.59 -11.74
N LYS A 62 -1.60 -5.59 -11.67
CA LYS A 62 -0.83 -6.48 -10.78
C LYS A 62 -0.14 -5.78 -9.62
N GLY A 63 0.09 -4.48 -9.77
CA GLY A 63 0.82 -3.67 -8.80
C GLY A 63 0.19 -2.29 -8.67
N LEU A 64 0.25 -1.73 -7.46
CA LEU A 64 -0.19 -0.38 -7.17
C LEU A 64 0.72 0.26 -6.12
N LEU A 65 1.24 1.45 -6.43
CA LEU A 65 1.89 2.31 -5.45
C LEU A 65 0.88 3.36 -4.97
N VAL A 66 0.53 3.31 -3.69
CA VAL A 66 -0.32 4.30 -3.04
C VAL A 66 0.58 5.31 -2.34
N PHE A 67 0.87 6.40 -3.04
CA PHE A 67 1.65 7.51 -2.53
C PHE A 67 0.72 8.64 -2.05
N HIS A 68 0.59 8.80 -0.74
CA HIS A 68 -0.20 9.87 -0.15
C HIS A 68 0.44 10.40 1.13
N ARG A 69 0.21 11.70 1.41
CA ARG A 69 0.65 12.36 2.64
C ARG A 69 0.15 11.60 3.89
N ILE A 70 0.86 11.77 5.00
CA ILE A 70 0.42 11.27 6.30
C ILE A 70 -0.99 11.81 6.61
N GLY A 71 -1.85 10.97 7.19
CA GLY A 71 -3.22 11.35 7.52
C GLY A 71 -4.24 11.31 6.37
N ALA A 72 -3.83 11.02 5.12
CA ALA A 72 -4.76 10.93 3.97
C ALA A 72 -5.58 9.61 3.91
N GLY A 73 -5.51 8.76 4.94
CA GLY A 73 -6.25 7.50 4.99
C GLY A 73 -5.68 6.38 4.10
N LYS A 74 -4.35 6.24 4.07
CA LYS A 74 -3.65 5.14 3.36
C LYS A 74 -4.08 3.76 3.87
N THR A 75 -4.14 3.59 5.19
CA THR A 75 -4.54 2.32 5.81
C THR A 75 -5.98 1.95 5.46
N CYS A 76 -6.91 2.90 5.55
CA CYS A 76 -8.30 2.70 5.09
C CYS A 76 -8.36 2.32 3.59
N THR A 77 -7.55 2.97 2.75
CA THR A 77 -7.44 2.61 1.32
C THR A 77 -6.97 1.16 1.15
N ALA A 78 -5.96 0.75 1.92
CA ALA A 78 -5.43 -0.60 1.90
C ALA A 78 -6.49 -1.64 2.30
N VAL A 79 -7.28 -1.35 3.33
CA VAL A 79 -8.42 -2.18 3.73
C VAL A 79 -9.47 -2.26 2.61
N ARG A 80 -9.77 -1.16 1.91
CA ARG A 80 -10.71 -1.17 0.78
C ARG A 80 -10.24 -2.00 -0.40
N ILE A 81 -8.96 -1.94 -0.71
CA ILE A 81 -8.38 -2.82 -1.72
C ILE A 81 -8.46 -4.27 -1.23
N ALA A 82 -7.97 -4.56 -0.03
CA ALA A 82 -7.98 -5.91 0.55
C ALA A 82 -9.38 -6.56 0.54
N GLU A 83 -10.41 -5.83 0.98
CA GLU A 83 -11.79 -6.33 1.00
C GLU A 83 -12.33 -6.65 -0.40
N ALA A 84 -11.87 -5.98 -1.45
CA ALA A 84 -12.25 -6.30 -2.84
C ALA A 84 -11.69 -7.65 -3.33
N TRP A 85 -10.64 -8.16 -2.66
CA TRP A 85 -10.00 -9.46 -2.96
C TRP A 85 -10.43 -10.58 -2.02
N LYS A 86 -11.26 -10.28 -1.02
CA LYS A 86 -11.73 -11.25 -0.03
C LYS A 86 -12.50 -12.39 -0.70
N GLY A 87 -12.13 -13.62 -0.37
CA GLY A 87 -12.71 -14.84 -0.95
C GLY A 87 -12.10 -15.24 -2.30
N ASP A 88 -11.44 -14.33 -3.00
CA ASP A 88 -10.74 -14.61 -4.25
C ASP A 88 -9.23 -14.81 -4.05
N HIS A 89 -8.58 -14.05 -3.17
CA HIS A 89 -7.14 -14.19 -2.88
C HIS A 89 -6.86 -14.24 -1.38
N ASN A 90 -5.75 -14.87 -1.00
CA ASN A 90 -5.21 -14.75 0.34
C ASN A 90 -4.76 -13.31 0.58
N ILE A 91 -5.20 -12.70 1.69
CA ILE A 91 -4.83 -11.32 2.02
C ILE A 91 -3.66 -11.36 3.00
N ILE A 92 -2.50 -10.86 2.57
CA ILE A 92 -1.30 -10.75 3.38
C ILE A 92 -0.95 -9.28 3.52
N VAL A 93 -0.80 -8.83 4.77
CA VAL A 93 -0.45 -7.45 5.10
C VAL A 93 0.85 -7.46 5.88
N VAL A 94 1.79 -6.62 5.45
CA VAL A 94 3.13 -6.49 6.00
C VAL A 94 3.29 -5.06 6.49
N VAL A 95 3.52 -4.89 7.78
CA VAL A 95 3.57 -3.56 8.45
C VAL A 95 4.75 -3.48 9.42
N PRO A 96 5.17 -2.27 9.85
CA PRO A 96 6.03 -2.12 11.02
C PRO A 96 5.38 -2.79 12.24
N ALA A 97 6.18 -3.38 13.13
CA ALA A 97 5.64 -4.08 14.31
C ALA A 97 4.73 -3.18 15.18
N SER A 98 5.10 -1.90 15.30
CA SER A 98 4.33 -0.87 16.01
C SER A 98 2.97 -0.56 15.38
N LEU A 99 2.82 -0.73 14.05
CA LEU A 99 1.58 -0.40 13.33
C LEU A 99 0.63 -1.59 13.20
N ARG A 100 1.00 -2.78 13.69
CA ARG A 100 0.12 -3.96 13.62
C ARG A 100 -1.19 -3.75 14.37
N GLY A 101 -1.15 -3.16 15.55
CA GLY A 101 -2.35 -2.79 16.32
C GLY A 101 -3.21 -1.79 15.56
N ASN A 102 -2.57 -0.75 15.02
CA ASN A 102 -3.25 0.31 14.27
C ASN A 102 -3.95 -0.22 13.02
N PHE A 103 -3.31 -1.13 12.27
CA PHE A 103 -3.94 -1.77 11.10
C PHE A 103 -5.17 -2.59 11.50
N LYS A 104 -5.09 -3.35 12.59
CA LYS A 104 -6.26 -4.08 13.13
C LYS A 104 -7.37 -3.13 13.60
N SER A 105 -7.02 -1.99 14.19
CA SER A 105 -8.00 -0.95 14.53
C SER A 105 -8.69 -0.37 13.28
N GLU A 106 -7.97 -0.21 12.17
CA GLU A 106 -8.57 0.21 10.89
C GLU A 106 -9.50 -0.86 10.31
N LEU A 107 -9.14 -2.14 10.42
CA LEU A 107 -10.05 -3.24 10.07
C LEU A 107 -11.29 -3.28 10.96
N ARG A 108 -11.19 -2.79 12.19
CA ARG A 108 -12.33 -2.58 13.08
C ARG A 108 -13.05 -1.27 12.82
N SER A 109 -12.60 -0.40 11.93
CA SER A 109 -13.29 0.86 11.62
C SER A 109 -14.38 0.64 10.55
N LEU A 110 -15.11 1.69 10.21
CA LEU A 110 -16.08 1.66 9.10
C LEU A 110 -15.38 1.53 7.73
N CYS A 111 -14.05 1.64 7.68
CA CYS A 111 -13.25 1.25 6.52
C CYS A 111 -13.30 -0.24 6.20
N ALA A 112 -13.81 -1.11 7.08
CA ALA A 112 -14.15 -2.50 6.75
C ALA A 112 -15.66 -2.78 6.84
N GLY A 113 -16.48 -1.74 7.04
CA GLY A 113 -17.87 -1.87 7.48
C GLY A 113 -17.97 -2.55 8.85
N SER A 114 -18.96 -3.42 9.02
CA SER A 114 -19.23 -4.12 10.30
C SER A 114 -18.78 -5.59 10.27
N SER A 115 -17.88 -5.94 9.33
CA SER A 115 -17.39 -7.31 9.10
C SER A 115 -16.61 -7.89 10.28
N TYR A 116 -15.81 -7.04 10.94
CA TYR A 116 -14.84 -7.46 11.97
C TYR A 116 -15.23 -6.97 13.37
N LEU A 117 -15.97 -5.88 13.44
CA LEU A 117 -16.54 -5.32 14.66
C LEU A 117 -17.97 -4.86 14.35
N LYS A 118 -18.94 -5.51 14.99
CA LYS A 118 -20.37 -5.27 14.77
C LYS A 118 -20.79 -3.94 15.42
N ASP A 119 -21.88 -3.35 14.94
CA ASP A 119 -22.31 -2.03 15.43
C ASP A 119 -22.72 -2.04 16.91
N ASN A 120 -23.32 -3.14 17.39
CA ASN A 120 -23.61 -3.31 18.81
C ASN A 120 -22.33 -3.46 19.66
N GLU A 121 -21.31 -4.13 19.15
CA GLU A 121 -20.00 -4.25 19.80
C GLU A 121 -19.29 -2.90 19.87
N ARG A 122 -19.39 -2.07 18.83
CA ARG A 122 -18.83 -0.70 18.84
C ARG A 122 -19.40 0.13 19.98
N LYS A 123 -20.73 0.18 20.10
CA LYS A 123 -21.42 0.90 21.17
C LYS A 123 -20.99 0.43 22.56
N LYS A 124 -20.88 -0.89 22.74
CA LYS A 124 -20.35 -1.46 24.00
C LYS A 124 -18.91 -1.02 24.28
N LEU A 125 -18.03 -1.03 23.27
CA LEU A 125 -16.63 -0.63 23.44
C LEU A 125 -16.46 0.88 23.74
N GLU A 126 -17.44 1.73 23.39
CA GLU A 126 -17.44 3.16 23.74
C GLU A 126 -17.68 3.37 25.25
N GLU A 127 -18.45 2.49 25.89
CA GLU A 127 -18.80 2.57 27.31
C GLU A 127 -17.84 1.76 28.21
N LEU A 128 -17.29 0.65 27.70
CA LEU A 128 -16.46 -0.27 28.47
C LEU A 128 -15.02 0.24 28.61
N HIS A 129 -14.48 0.18 29.82
CA HIS A 129 -13.06 0.45 30.05
C HIS A 129 -12.18 -0.66 29.42
N PRO A 130 -11.04 -0.33 28.77
CA PRO A 130 -10.19 -1.31 28.07
C PRO A 130 -9.63 -2.44 28.94
N SER A 131 -9.56 -2.26 30.26
CA SER A 131 -9.08 -3.29 31.19
C SER A 131 -10.09 -4.40 31.48
N THR A 132 -11.39 -4.15 31.19
CA THR A 132 -12.49 -5.07 31.50
C THR A 132 -12.38 -6.38 30.72
N SER A 133 -12.87 -7.46 31.32
CA SER A 133 -12.90 -8.79 30.68
C SER A 133 -13.80 -8.79 29.43
N GLU A 134 -14.93 -8.06 29.46
CA GLU A 134 -15.85 -7.95 28.33
C GLU A 134 -15.20 -7.21 27.15
N TYR A 135 -14.52 -6.08 27.37
CA TYR A 135 -13.79 -5.37 26.32
C TYR A 135 -12.77 -6.29 25.65
N LYS A 136 -11.94 -6.97 26.45
CA LYS A 136 -10.92 -7.91 25.96
C LYS A 136 -11.54 -9.08 25.18
N LYS A 137 -12.70 -9.58 25.62
CA LYS A 137 -13.44 -10.64 24.93
C LYS A 137 -13.91 -10.21 23.55
N ILE A 138 -14.53 -9.03 23.44
CA ILE A 138 -14.98 -8.46 22.16
C ILE A 138 -13.79 -8.27 21.20
N ILE A 139 -12.68 -7.72 21.69
CA ILE A 139 -11.47 -7.53 20.86
C ILE A 139 -10.91 -8.86 20.38
N LYS A 140 -10.87 -9.89 21.25
CA LYS A 140 -10.41 -11.24 20.89
C LYS A 140 -11.33 -11.91 19.86
N GLU A 141 -12.65 -11.78 20.00
CA GLU A 141 -13.58 -12.28 19.00
C GLU A 141 -13.42 -11.57 17.66
N SER A 142 -13.20 -10.25 17.70
CA SER A 142 -12.91 -9.44 16.51
C SER A 142 -11.60 -9.87 15.86
N ASP A 143 -10.53 -10.14 16.63
CA ASP A 143 -9.28 -10.70 16.13
C ASP A 143 -9.50 -12.03 15.40
N ASN A 144 -10.28 -12.94 16.00
CA ASN A 144 -10.59 -14.22 15.37
C ASN A 144 -11.34 -14.05 14.03
N ARG A 145 -12.17 -13.02 13.88
CA ARG A 145 -12.86 -12.72 12.61
C ARG A 145 -11.89 -12.16 11.57
N ILE A 146 -10.94 -11.32 11.99
CA ILE A 146 -9.89 -10.75 11.12
C ILE A 146 -8.98 -11.87 10.62
N ASP A 147 -8.47 -12.69 11.53
CA ASP A 147 -7.44 -13.70 11.26
C ASP A 147 -7.96 -14.84 10.34
N LYS A 148 -9.29 -14.97 10.15
CA LYS A 148 -9.89 -15.85 9.12
C LYS A 148 -9.55 -15.43 7.69
N TYR A 149 -9.36 -14.15 7.44
CA TYR A 149 -9.18 -13.60 6.09
C TYR A 149 -7.82 -12.91 5.90
N TYR A 150 -7.23 -12.37 6.98
CA TYR A 150 -6.01 -11.57 6.94
C TYR A 150 -4.85 -12.26 7.64
N LYS A 151 -3.70 -12.31 6.97
CA LYS A 151 -2.41 -12.64 7.58
C LYS A 151 -1.59 -11.36 7.74
N ILE A 152 -1.52 -10.82 8.96
CA ILE A 152 -0.81 -9.57 9.25
C ILE A 152 0.53 -9.87 9.93
N TYR A 153 1.62 -9.58 9.22
CA TYR A 153 2.99 -9.81 9.67
C TYR A 153 3.75 -8.50 9.92
N SER A 154 4.70 -8.55 10.85
CA SER A 154 5.77 -7.54 10.90
C SER A 154 6.76 -7.78 9.76
N TYR A 155 7.56 -6.76 9.40
CA TYR A 155 8.64 -6.92 8.42
C TYR A 155 9.58 -8.09 8.75
N ASN A 156 10.06 -8.14 9.99
CA ASN A 156 10.89 -9.24 10.50
C ASN A 156 10.25 -10.60 10.27
N LYS A 157 8.99 -10.74 10.66
CA LYS A 157 8.30 -12.03 10.56
C LYS A 157 8.07 -12.43 9.12
N PHE A 158 7.76 -11.48 8.23
CA PHE A 158 7.60 -11.76 6.81
C PHE A 158 8.91 -12.26 6.19
N VAL A 159 10.02 -11.56 6.44
CA VAL A 159 11.35 -11.95 5.95
C VAL A 159 11.74 -13.35 6.44
N GLU A 160 11.58 -13.61 7.75
CA GLU A 160 11.82 -14.92 8.35
C GLU A 160 10.99 -16.03 7.66
N LEU A 161 9.72 -15.77 7.34
CA LEU A 161 8.86 -16.74 6.67
C LEU A 161 9.27 -16.99 5.22
N VAL A 162 9.74 -15.96 4.51
CA VAL A 162 10.25 -16.10 3.13
C VAL A 162 11.52 -16.94 3.11
N GLU A 163 12.49 -16.62 3.96
CA GLU A 163 13.79 -17.31 4.01
C GLU A 163 13.66 -18.77 4.40
N ASN A 164 12.74 -19.08 5.32
CA ASN A 164 12.43 -20.45 5.71
C ASN A 164 11.51 -21.17 4.73
N ASN A 165 11.21 -20.60 3.55
CA ASN A 165 10.30 -21.16 2.54
C ASN A 165 8.89 -21.48 3.08
N LYS A 166 8.44 -20.76 4.11
CA LYS A 166 7.11 -20.90 4.73
C LYS A 166 6.09 -19.91 4.17
N MET A 167 6.49 -19.08 3.21
CA MET A 167 5.65 -18.05 2.61
C MET A 167 5.15 -18.45 1.21
N ASN A 168 3.84 -18.63 1.06
CA ASN A 168 3.21 -18.86 -0.24
C ASN A 168 2.50 -17.60 -0.75
N LEU A 169 2.97 -17.07 -1.88
CA LEU A 169 2.42 -15.87 -2.54
C LEU A 169 1.52 -16.19 -3.75
N SER A 170 1.25 -17.48 -4.01
CA SER A 170 0.28 -17.88 -5.03
C SER A 170 -1.15 -17.48 -4.63
N LYS A 171 -1.91 -16.95 -5.59
CA LYS A 171 -3.27 -16.43 -5.39
C LYS A 171 -3.39 -15.55 -4.14
N SER A 172 -2.44 -14.62 -4.00
CA SER A 172 -2.35 -13.70 -2.86
C SER A 172 -2.37 -12.23 -3.29
N ILE A 173 -2.92 -11.37 -2.45
CA ILE A 173 -2.64 -9.93 -2.45
C ILE A 173 -1.70 -9.60 -1.30
N LEU A 174 -0.53 -9.05 -1.64
CA LEU A 174 0.50 -8.61 -0.70
C LEU A 174 0.43 -7.09 -0.56
N ILE A 175 0.03 -6.62 0.61
CA ILE A 175 -0.03 -5.20 0.96
C ILE A 175 1.12 -4.89 1.91
N ILE A 176 1.92 -3.89 1.59
CA ILE A 176 3.08 -3.50 2.37
C ILE A 176 2.92 -2.04 2.76
N ASP A 177 2.71 -1.78 4.04
CA ASP A 177 2.61 -0.42 4.58
C ASP A 177 4.00 0.14 4.86
N GLU A 178 4.14 1.47 4.75
CA GLU A 178 5.39 2.22 4.89
C GLU A 178 6.59 1.56 4.19
N ILE A 179 6.44 1.23 2.89
CA ILE A 179 7.43 0.47 2.11
C ILE A 179 8.83 1.09 2.12
N GLN A 180 8.95 2.40 2.33
CA GLN A 180 10.24 3.09 2.42
C GLN A 180 11.13 2.54 3.54
N ASN A 181 10.55 1.95 4.59
CA ASN A 181 11.32 1.33 5.68
C ASN A 181 11.96 0.00 5.28
N MET A 182 11.52 -0.61 4.18
CA MET A 182 12.06 -1.87 3.64
C MET A 182 12.94 -1.65 2.41
N VAL A 183 12.88 -0.46 1.79
CA VAL A 183 13.56 -0.17 0.52
C VAL A 183 14.88 0.53 0.79
N SER A 184 15.96 -0.23 0.68
CA SER A 184 17.33 0.28 0.72
C SER A 184 18.19 -0.52 -0.24
N GLU A 185 19.07 0.16 -0.98
CA GLU A 185 19.97 -0.48 -1.94
C GLU A 185 20.94 -1.43 -1.23
N GLY A 186 20.96 -2.70 -1.63
CA GLY A 186 21.74 -3.75 -0.95
C GLY A 186 21.17 -4.18 0.41
N GLY A 187 20.05 -3.60 0.85
CA GLY A 187 19.42 -3.92 2.12
C GLY A 187 18.79 -5.31 2.13
N HIS A 188 18.98 -6.04 3.23
CA HIS A 188 18.46 -7.40 3.43
C HIS A 188 16.94 -7.49 3.19
N TYR A 189 16.15 -6.62 3.83
CA TYR A 189 14.69 -6.58 3.64
C TYR A 189 14.29 -6.41 2.18
N TYR A 190 14.93 -5.50 1.46
CA TYR A 190 14.62 -5.25 0.06
C TYR A 190 14.92 -6.47 -0.80
N ASN A 191 16.10 -7.06 -0.64
CA ASN A 191 16.53 -8.21 -1.44
C ASN A 191 15.61 -9.41 -1.22
N THR A 192 15.31 -9.75 0.04
CA THR A 192 14.39 -10.85 0.37
C THR A 192 12.98 -10.59 -0.18
N LEU A 193 12.46 -9.36 -0.04
CA LEU A 193 11.16 -8.98 -0.56
C LEU A 193 11.10 -9.03 -2.10
N TYR A 194 12.11 -8.45 -2.77
CA TYR A 194 12.22 -8.41 -4.22
C TYR A 194 12.26 -9.83 -4.79
N ASN A 195 13.12 -10.70 -4.25
CA ASN A 195 13.23 -12.09 -4.68
C ASN A 195 11.92 -12.86 -4.49
N ALA A 196 11.23 -12.66 -3.35
CA ALA A 196 9.93 -13.28 -3.11
C ALA A 196 8.88 -12.84 -4.14
N ILE A 197 8.79 -11.54 -4.43
CA ILE A 197 7.82 -11.00 -5.39
C ILE A 197 8.15 -11.41 -6.84
N TYR A 198 9.44 -11.41 -7.19
CA TYR A 198 9.92 -11.73 -8.53
C TYR A 198 9.65 -13.20 -8.88
N SER A 199 9.98 -14.10 -7.96
CA SER A 199 9.77 -15.55 -8.10
C SER A 199 8.30 -15.97 -7.96
N ALA A 200 7.43 -15.11 -7.42
CA ALA A 200 6.03 -15.44 -7.21
C ALA A 200 5.22 -15.50 -8.54
N PRO A 201 4.18 -16.37 -8.62
CA PRO A 201 3.34 -16.51 -9.79
C PRO A 201 2.66 -15.20 -10.25
N ARG A 202 2.20 -15.16 -11.50
CA ARG A 202 1.48 -14.01 -12.08
C ARG A 202 0.15 -13.69 -11.38
N THR A 203 -0.36 -14.60 -10.55
CA THR A 203 -1.55 -14.41 -9.70
C THR A 203 -1.29 -13.44 -8.55
N LEU A 204 -0.05 -13.24 -8.12
CA LEU A 204 0.27 -12.29 -7.05
C LEU A 204 -0.16 -10.87 -7.44
N ARG A 205 -0.75 -10.15 -6.49
CA ARG A 205 -1.02 -8.71 -6.55
C ARG A 205 -0.20 -8.00 -5.46
N VAL A 206 0.40 -6.87 -5.79
CA VAL A 206 1.25 -6.11 -4.86
C VAL A 206 0.69 -4.71 -4.66
N VAL A 207 0.54 -4.28 -3.42
CA VAL A 207 0.19 -2.91 -3.06
C VAL A 207 1.25 -2.38 -2.13
N ALA A 208 1.98 -1.35 -2.56
CA ALA A 208 2.95 -0.66 -1.73
C ALA A 208 2.35 0.68 -1.26
N LEU A 209 2.34 0.93 0.04
CA LEU A 209 1.86 2.18 0.62
C LEU A 209 3.07 2.95 1.16
N THR A 210 3.13 4.25 0.88
CA THR A 210 4.18 5.12 1.41
C THR A 210 3.74 6.57 1.46
N ALA A 211 4.22 7.30 2.47
CA ALA A 211 4.16 8.75 2.51
C ALA A 211 5.38 9.44 1.86
N THR A 212 6.45 8.69 1.63
CA THR A 212 7.77 9.17 1.21
C THR A 212 8.42 8.10 0.32
N PRO A 213 8.04 7.99 -0.96
CA PRO A 213 8.54 6.96 -1.89
C PRO A 213 10.02 7.11 -2.22
N MET A 214 10.61 8.22 -1.77
CA MET A 214 12.02 8.56 -1.81
C MET A 214 12.29 9.28 -0.49
N PHE A 215 13.11 8.66 0.35
CA PHE A 215 13.51 9.16 1.65
C PHE A 215 14.85 9.88 1.53
N ASP A 216 15.93 9.15 1.23
CA ASP A 216 17.29 9.71 1.20
C ASP A 216 17.89 9.71 -0.20
N LYS A 217 17.66 8.66 -0.99
CA LYS A 217 18.29 8.49 -2.29
C LYS A 217 17.26 8.39 -3.41
N PRO A 218 17.48 9.09 -4.55
CA PRO A 218 16.62 8.95 -5.73
C PRO A 218 16.43 7.51 -6.23
N ILE A 219 17.39 6.63 -5.94
CA ILE A 219 17.34 5.21 -6.32
C ILE A 219 16.17 4.45 -5.70
N GLU A 220 15.67 4.88 -4.53
CA GLU A 220 14.61 4.19 -3.80
C GLU A 220 13.29 4.14 -4.58
N ILE A 221 13.04 5.13 -5.45
CA ILE A 221 11.87 5.10 -6.33
C ILE A 221 11.99 3.97 -7.35
N ALA A 222 13.18 3.75 -7.93
CA ALA A 222 13.41 2.66 -8.88
C ALA A 222 13.27 1.30 -8.20
N LEU A 223 13.84 1.17 -6.99
CA LEU A 223 13.72 -0.02 -6.17
C LEU A 223 12.25 -0.33 -5.85
N THR A 224 11.47 0.68 -5.44
CA THR A 224 10.04 0.54 -5.16
C THR A 224 9.24 0.15 -6.41
N MET A 225 9.51 0.79 -7.56
CA MET A 225 8.84 0.49 -8.82
C MET A 225 9.07 -0.96 -9.26
N ASN A 226 10.26 -1.50 -9.01
CA ASN A 226 10.61 -2.90 -9.31
C ASN A 226 9.81 -3.91 -8.48
N LEU A 227 9.20 -3.52 -7.35
CA LEU A 227 8.33 -4.38 -6.55
C LEU A 227 6.90 -4.50 -7.12
N LEU A 228 6.50 -3.62 -8.05
CA LEU A 228 5.11 -3.50 -8.53
C LEU A 228 4.76 -4.45 -9.68
N LYS A 229 5.59 -5.46 -9.96
CA LYS A 229 5.42 -6.43 -11.07
C LYS A 229 5.11 -5.76 -12.43
N ILE A 230 5.75 -4.61 -12.69
CA ILE A 230 5.70 -3.90 -13.97
C ILE A 230 6.40 -4.72 -15.08
N PRO A 231 6.06 -4.49 -16.38
CA PRO A 231 6.55 -5.32 -17.48
C PRO A 231 8.05 -5.13 -17.81
N PHE A 232 8.71 -4.15 -17.21
CA PHE A 232 10.13 -3.88 -17.37
C PHE A 232 10.77 -3.60 -16.02
N GLN A 233 12.05 -3.92 -15.88
CA GLN A 233 12.82 -3.58 -14.68
C GLN A 233 13.36 -2.14 -14.82
N PHE A 234 13.10 -1.28 -13.82
CA PHE A 234 13.80 -0.01 -13.71
C PHE A 234 15.27 -0.27 -13.39
N PRO A 235 16.20 0.47 -14.03
CA PRO A 235 17.61 0.35 -13.72
C PRO A 235 17.87 0.78 -12.28
N THR A 236 18.85 0.16 -11.64
CA THR A 236 19.31 0.46 -10.28
C THR A 236 20.81 0.78 -10.27
N GLY A 237 21.39 1.13 -9.11
CA GLY A 237 22.79 1.50 -8.96
C GLY A 237 23.29 2.57 -9.94
N SER A 238 24.48 2.31 -10.49
CA SER A 238 25.16 3.23 -11.41
C SER A 238 24.40 3.45 -12.72
N ALA A 239 23.64 2.45 -13.19
CA ALA A 239 22.83 2.59 -14.38
C ALA A 239 21.70 3.62 -14.18
N PHE A 240 21.04 3.59 -13.02
CA PHE A 240 20.03 4.59 -12.68
C PHE A 240 20.62 5.99 -12.62
N GLN A 241 21.76 6.16 -11.94
CA GLN A 241 22.43 7.45 -11.80
C GLN A 241 22.77 8.05 -13.18
N LYS A 242 23.39 7.25 -14.07
CA LYS A 242 23.74 7.70 -15.43
C LYS A 242 22.53 8.07 -16.29
N MET A 243 21.39 7.42 -16.06
CA MET A 243 20.20 7.62 -16.90
C MET A 243 19.27 8.73 -16.42
N PHE A 244 19.23 8.99 -15.11
CA PHE A 244 18.20 9.82 -14.50
C PHE A 244 18.72 10.96 -13.62
N ILE A 245 20.00 10.97 -13.26
CA ILE A 245 20.59 12.02 -12.41
C ILE A 245 21.54 12.87 -13.25
N ASP A 246 21.15 14.12 -13.52
CA ASP A 246 22.06 15.13 -14.05
C ASP A 246 22.84 15.77 -12.89
N VAL A 247 24.16 15.72 -12.95
CA VAL A 247 25.03 16.39 -11.98
C VAL A 247 25.37 17.78 -12.51
N GLU A 248 24.69 18.81 -12.03
CA GLU A 248 25.11 20.19 -12.28
C GLU A 248 26.40 20.47 -11.48
N LYS A 249 27.54 20.53 -12.19
CA LYS A 249 28.77 21.08 -11.61
C LYS A 249 28.56 22.58 -11.40
N LYS A 250 28.23 23.00 -10.17
CA LYS A 250 28.39 24.40 -9.77
C LYS A 250 29.86 24.76 -9.92
N ARG A 251 30.19 25.56 -10.94
CA ARG A 251 31.47 26.27 -10.99
C ARG A 251 31.52 27.14 -9.73
N LEU A 252 32.41 26.81 -8.80
CA LEU A 252 32.84 27.74 -7.78
C LEU A 252 33.32 28.99 -8.53
N LYS A 253 32.60 30.10 -8.36
CA LYS A 253 33.09 31.40 -8.79
C LYS A 253 34.26 31.70 -7.86
N ASN A 254 35.47 31.55 -8.37
CA ASN A 254 36.67 32.11 -7.76
C ASN A 254 36.57 33.63 -7.74
#